data_AF-A0A1W9QX40-F1
#
_entry.id   AF-A0A1W9QX40-F1
#
_cell.length_a   1.000
_cell.length_b   1.000
_cell.length_c   1.000
_cell.angle_alpha   90.00
_cell.angle_beta   90.00
_cell.angle_gamma   90.00
#
_symmetry.space_group_name_H-M   'P 1'
#
loop_
_entity.id
_entity.type
_entity.pdbx_description
1 polymer ?
#
loop_
_entity_poly.entity_id
_entity_poly.type
_entity_poly.pdbx_seq_one_letter_code
_entity_poly.pdbx_strand_id
1 'polypeptide(L)'
;MEQEEELLLICSNCTHFFPATVEESTSYGICLEDKAFGPYIEGLFEEYNYEPCKGLVEEKKIHGDTEACGLFEEPGGFEIDDNSHFGKELKNIKDKEGVDANKIEMALLLDEFDKIDWATVPIDNHVARLNSPDKNEQSIAISTLGSLANSGNEKALDQLVKYFKELPSPVTLDEVHFKMEVFRHLNYMKYESIMIPHVIDELYHIQSNNATRQWISKILKYLGECPINMIRDPLEKLLKEKKFSHKLRARIKDTIGKGGNICWAWRF
;
A
#
# COMPACT_ATOMS: atom_id res chain seq x y z
N MET A 1 -33.33 -27.61 2.07
CA MET A 1 -33.60 -27.30 3.47
C MET A 1 -33.29 -28.49 4.37
N GLU A 2 -33.70 -29.73 4.05
CA GLU A 2 -33.30 -30.92 4.83
C GLU A 2 -31.86 -31.43 4.55
N GLN A 3 -31.23 -31.02 3.44
CA GLN A 3 -29.84 -31.42 3.10
C GLN A 3 -28.74 -30.53 3.72
N GLU A 4 -29.10 -29.41 4.35
CA GLU A 4 -28.14 -28.51 5.02
C GLU A 4 -27.90 -28.90 6.49
N GLU A 5 -28.85 -29.58 7.14
CA GLU A 5 -28.74 -30.00 8.55
C GLU A 5 -27.89 -31.26 8.74
N GLU A 6 -27.81 -32.16 7.75
CA GLU A 6 -27.01 -33.40 7.83
C GLU A 6 -25.48 -33.16 7.77
N LEU A 7 -25.02 -32.00 7.27
CA LEU A 7 -23.60 -31.66 7.20
C LEU A 7 -23.04 -31.06 8.50
N LEU A 8 -23.90 -30.74 9.47
CA LEU A 8 -23.50 -29.98 10.67
C LEU A 8 -23.11 -30.86 11.87
N LEU A 9 -23.52 -32.13 11.91
CA LEU A 9 -23.32 -33.02 13.05
C LEU A 9 -22.32 -34.13 12.76
N ILE A 10 -21.11 -33.76 12.33
CA ILE A 10 -19.97 -34.67 12.22
C ILE A 10 -18.84 -34.24 13.14
N CYS A 11 -18.06 -35.19 13.64
CA CYS A 11 -17.00 -34.95 14.62
C CYS A 11 -15.97 -33.92 14.14
N SER A 12 -15.59 -33.89 12.87
CA SER A 12 -14.65 -32.90 12.32
C SER A 12 -15.14 -31.44 12.44
N ASN A 13 -16.44 -31.24 12.61
CA ASN A 13 -17.06 -29.93 12.79
C ASN A 13 -17.28 -29.60 14.29
N CYS A 14 -16.67 -30.30 15.23
CA CYS A 14 -16.81 -30.05 16.68
C CYS A 14 -15.65 -29.18 17.20
N THR A 15 -15.90 -28.24 18.11
CA THR A 15 -14.86 -27.43 18.78
C THR A 15 -13.81 -28.29 19.51
N HIS A 16 -14.23 -29.46 20.00
CA HIS A 16 -13.38 -30.42 20.69
C HIS A 16 -12.58 -31.36 19.77
N PHE A 17 -12.75 -31.28 18.44
CA PHE A 17 -12.00 -32.12 17.51
C PHE A 17 -10.64 -31.50 17.19
N PHE A 18 -9.58 -32.27 17.39
CA PHE A 18 -8.21 -31.85 17.10
C PHE A 18 -7.56 -32.81 16.11
N PRO A 19 -6.87 -32.34 15.05
CA PRO A 19 -6.25 -33.22 14.06
C PRO A 19 -5.29 -34.22 14.71
N ALA A 20 -5.23 -35.46 14.21
CA ALA A 20 -4.33 -36.48 14.74
C ALA A 20 -2.86 -36.27 14.32
N THR A 21 -2.63 -35.38 13.35
CA THR A 21 -1.31 -34.93 12.89
C THR A 21 -1.45 -33.58 12.20
N VAL A 22 -0.37 -32.80 12.20
CA VAL A 22 -0.25 -31.51 11.48
C VAL A 22 0.72 -31.59 10.30
N GLU A 23 1.45 -32.69 10.16
CA GLU A 23 2.46 -32.86 9.10
C GLU A 23 1.84 -33.26 7.76
N GLU A 24 0.67 -33.91 7.79
CA GLU A 24 -0.03 -34.41 6.61
C GLU A 24 -1.53 -34.13 6.70
N SER A 25 -2.20 -34.02 5.55
CA SER A 25 -3.67 -33.97 5.50
C SER A 25 -4.25 -35.26 6.04
N THR A 26 -4.99 -35.19 7.15
CA THR A 26 -5.61 -36.34 7.80
C THR A 26 -7.12 -36.16 7.93
N SER A 27 -7.88 -37.24 7.70
CA SER A 27 -9.31 -37.31 8.05
C SER A 27 -9.53 -37.80 9.49
N TYR A 28 -8.47 -38.05 10.25
CA TYR A 28 -8.53 -38.52 11.63
C TYR A 28 -8.17 -37.43 12.62
N GLY A 29 -8.85 -37.43 13.77
CA GLY A 29 -8.58 -36.54 14.89
C GLY A 29 -8.82 -37.21 16.23
N ILE A 30 -8.61 -36.45 17.30
CA ILE A 30 -8.86 -36.85 18.68
C ILE A 30 -9.89 -35.91 19.31
N CYS A 31 -10.59 -36.39 20.34
CA CYS A 31 -11.51 -35.58 21.13
C CYS A 31 -10.77 -35.00 22.35
N LEU A 32 -10.70 -33.68 22.45
CA LEU A 32 -10.02 -32.97 23.53
C LEU A 32 -10.70 -33.15 24.89
N GLU A 33 -12.00 -33.47 24.91
CA GLU A 33 -12.75 -33.82 26.12
C GLU A 33 -12.47 -35.24 26.64
N ASP A 34 -11.71 -36.07 25.89
CA ASP A 34 -11.26 -37.35 26.41
C ASP A 34 -10.20 -37.13 27.49
N LYS A 35 -10.55 -37.46 28.73
CA LYS A 35 -9.72 -37.28 29.93
C LYS A 35 -8.32 -37.90 29.80
N ALA A 36 -8.13 -38.89 28.91
CA ALA A 36 -6.82 -39.47 28.66
C ALA A 36 -5.83 -38.43 28.06
N PHE A 37 -6.33 -37.45 27.29
CA PHE A 37 -5.51 -36.38 26.72
C PHE A 37 -5.27 -35.21 27.68
N GLY A 38 -6.00 -35.13 28.81
CA GLY A 38 -5.88 -34.05 29.80
C GLY A 38 -4.44 -33.65 30.17
N PRO A 39 -3.53 -34.61 30.47
CA PRO A 39 -2.12 -34.30 30.78
C PRO A 39 -1.30 -33.72 29.62
N TYR A 40 -1.83 -33.79 28.38
CA TYR A 40 -1.13 -33.43 27.15
C TYR A 40 -1.76 -32.23 26.43
N ILE A 41 -2.91 -31.70 26.91
CA ILE A 41 -3.66 -30.63 26.23
C ILE A 41 -2.78 -29.39 25.97
N GLU A 42 -2.02 -28.94 26.96
CA GLU A 42 -1.14 -27.76 26.82
C GLU A 42 -0.11 -27.96 25.68
N GLY A 43 0.59 -29.10 25.67
CA GLY A 43 1.57 -29.41 24.62
C GLY A 43 0.96 -29.64 23.24
N LEU A 44 -0.27 -30.14 23.17
CA LEU A 44 -1.00 -30.30 21.91
C LEU A 44 -1.46 -28.95 21.35
N PHE A 45 -1.99 -28.04 22.18
CA PHE A 45 -2.53 -26.75 21.73
C PHE A 45 -1.46 -25.70 21.47
N GLU A 46 -0.48 -25.57 22.36
CA GLU A 46 0.49 -24.47 22.29
C GLU A 46 1.69 -24.81 21.41
N GLU A 47 2.15 -26.06 21.46
CA GLU A 47 3.37 -26.51 20.80
C GLU A 47 3.11 -27.40 19.58
N TYR A 48 1.85 -27.82 19.35
CA TYR A 48 1.49 -28.82 18.34
C TYR A 48 2.32 -30.11 18.45
N ASN A 49 2.69 -30.50 19.67
CA ASN A 49 3.62 -31.58 19.93
C ASN A 49 2.90 -32.88 20.32
N TYR A 50 2.81 -33.79 19.35
CA TYR A 50 2.12 -35.09 19.51
C TYR A 50 3.02 -36.18 20.08
N GLU A 51 4.35 -36.01 20.09
CA GLU A 51 5.30 -37.06 20.48
C GLU A 51 5.04 -37.65 21.88
N PRO A 52 4.70 -36.85 22.92
CA PRO A 52 4.42 -37.38 24.27
C PRO A 52 3.19 -38.29 24.37
N CYS A 53 2.25 -38.19 23.42
CA CYS A 53 0.99 -38.93 23.45
C CYS A 53 0.71 -39.70 22.16
N LYS A 54 1.70 -39.88 21.28
CA LYS A 54 1.56 -40.52 19.96
C LYS A 54 0.88 -41.89 20.01
N GLY A 55 1.25 -42.72 20.98
CA GLY A 55 0.61 -44.03 21.17
C GLY A 55 -0.88 -43.92 21.55
N LEU A 56 -1.23 -42.91 22.35
CA LEU A 56 -2.60 -42.64 22.76
C LEU A 56 -3.43 -42.05 21.59
N VAL A 57 -2.83 -41.18 20.77
CA VAL A 57 -3.44 -40.66 19.54
C VAL A 57 -3.77 -41.79 18.59
N GLU A 58 -2.83 -42.72 18.34
CA GLU A 58 -3.07 -43.87 17.47
C GLU A 58 -4.16 -44.82 17.98
N GLU A 59 -4.26 -45.00 19.29
CA GLU A 59 -5.29 -45.82 19.92
C GLU A 59 -6.68 -45.18 19.83
N LYS A 60 -6.77 -43.85 20.01
CA LYS A 60 -8.03 -43.14 20.22
C LYS A 60 -8.47 -42.26 19.05
N LYS A 61 -7.71 -42.23 17.95
CA LYS A 61 -8.10 -41.44 16.79
C LYS A 61 -9.45 -41.89 16.24
N ILE A 62 -10.30 -40.91 15.98
CA ILE A 62 -11.62 -41.07 15.38
C ILE A 62 -11.61 -40.48 13.98
N HIS A 63 -12.42 -41.05 13.09
CA HIS A 63 -12.61 -40.49 11.76
C HIS A 63 -13.47 -39.22 11.86
N GLY A 64 -13.09 -38.15 11.18
CA GLY A 64 -13.77 -36.86 11.20
C GLY A 64 -15.21 -36.94 10.71
N ASP A 65 -15.47 -37.76 9.69
CA ASP A 65 -16.81 -38.00 9.13
C ASP A 65 -17.72 -38.89 10.00
N THR A 66 -17.36 -39.14 11.26
CA THR A 66 -18.22 -39.87 12.21
C THR A 66 -19.33 -38.94 12.72
N GLU A 67 -20.52 -39.49 12.96
CA GLU A 67 -21.64 -38.78 13.58
C GLU A 67 -21.22 -38.15 14.92
N ALA A 68 -21.58 -36.88 15.10
CA ALA A 68 -21.25 -36.10 16.28
C ALA A 68 -21.84 -36.73 17.56
N CYS A 69 -21.07 -36.70 18.65
CA CYS A 69 -21.51 -37.25 19.92
C CYS A 69 -22.36 -36.24 20.73
N GLY A 70 -22.91 -36.66 21.87
CA GLY A 70 -23.69 -35.78 22.74
C GLY A 70 -22.90 -34.64 23.42
N LEU A 71 -21.58 -34.57 23.21
CA LEU A 71 -20.70 -33.48 23.64
C LEU A 71 -20.37 -32.53 22.49
N PHE A 72 -21.05 -32.65 21.35
CA PHE A 72 -20.82 -31.76 20.22
C PHE A 72 -21.09 -30.31 20.60
N GLU A 73 -20.10 -29.47 20.37
CA GLU A 73 -20.23 -28.03 20.46
C GLU A 73 -19.78 -27.44 19.11
N GLU A 74 -20.65 -26.60 18.55
CA GLU A 74 -20.44 -26.01 17.24
C GLU A 74 -19.31 -24.97 17.29
N PRO A 75 -18.44 -24.98 16.27
CA PRO A 75 -17.72 -23.86 15.70
C PRO A 75 -18.07 -22.50 16.26
N GLY A 76 -17.28 -21.88 17.14
CA GLY A 76 -17.41 -20.43 17.29
C GLY A 76 -17.13 -19.77 15.93
N GLY A 77 -18.17 -19.40 15.21
CA GLY A 77 -18.03 -18.75 13.90
C GLY A 77 -17.30 -17.42 14.06
N PHE A 78 -16.20 -17.24 13.32
CA PHE A 78 -15.59 -15.92 13.18
C PHE A 78 -16.20 -15.25 11.95
N GLU A 79 -16.71 -14.03 12.12
CA GLU A 79 -17.19 -13.24 11.00
C GLU A 79 -16.00 -12.75 10.18
N ILE A 80 -15.95 -13.19 8.91
CA ILE A 80 -15.01 -12.66 7.93
C ILE A 80 -15.73 -11.53 7.20
N ASP A 81 -15.08 -10.37 7.08
CA ASP A 81 -15.63 -9.29 6.26
C ASP A 81 -15.64 -9.72 4.80
N ASP A 82 -16.85 -9.92 4.28
CA ASP A 82 -17.14 -10.25 2.89
C ASP A 82 -16.54 -9.28 1.86
N ASN A 83 -16.18 -8.06 2.28
CA ASN A 83 -15.54 -7.06 1.45
C ASN A 83 -14.01 -7.06 1.55
N SER A 84 -13.42 -7.78 2.50
CA SER A 84 -11.96 -7.94 2.61
C SER A 84 -11.40 -8.71 1.41
N HIS A 85 -10.09 -8.63 1.19
CA HIS A 85 -9.43 -9.42 0.16
C HIS A 85 -9.62 -10.91 0.42
N PHE A 86 -9.46 -11.36 1.67
CA PHE A 86 -9.66 -12.75 2.06
C PHE A 86 -11.13 -13.18 1.91
N GLY A 87 -12.09 -12.37 2.37
CA GLY A 87 -13.52 -12.66 2.22
C GLY A 87 -13.96 -12.82 0.76
N LYS A 88 -13.45 -11.95 -0.13
CA LYS A 88 -13.68 -12.06 -1.58
C LYS A 88 -13.08 -13.33 -2.17
N GLU A 89 -11.88 -13.71 -1.75
CA GLU A 89 -11.22 -14.91 -2.28
C GLU A 89 -11.91 -16.19 -1.78
N LEU A 90 -12.41 -16.22 -0.54
CA LEU A 90 -13.23 -17.32 -0.04
C LEU A 90 -14.54 -17.48 -0.81
N LYS A 91 -15.19 -16.37 -1.20
CA LYS A 91 -16.36 -16.43 -2.10
C LYS A 91 -16.00 -17.03 -3.46
N ASN A 92 -14.88 -16.61 -4.04
CA ASN A 92 -14.39 -17.14 -5.32
C ASN A 92 -14.13 -18.65 -5.27
N ILE A 93 -13.64 -19.16 -4.14
CA ILE A 93 -13.42 -20.59 -3.89
C ILE A 93 -14.75 -21.33 -3.72
N LYS A 94 -15.72 -20.74 -3.02
CA LYS A 94 -17.05 -21.34 -2.88
C LYS A 94 -17.75 -21.50 -4.25
N ASP A 95 -17.48 -20.59 -5.17
CA ASP A 95 -18.08 -20.57 -6.51
C ASP A 95 -17.30 -21.37 -7.57
N LYS A 96 -16.11 -21.91 -7.27
CA LYS A 96 -15.24 -22.62 -8.23
C LYS A 96 -14.57 -23.85 -7.61
N GLU A 97 -14.43 -24.93 -8.38
CA GLU A 97 -13.63 -26.08 -7.94
C GLU A 97 -12.13 -25.74 -7.95
N GLY A 98 -11.55 -25.59 -6.75
CA GLY A 98 -10.11 -25.52 -6.54
C GLY A 98 -9.68 -24.40 -5.60
N VAL A 99 -8.90 -24.77 -4.58
CA VAL A 99 -8.25 -23.83 -3.66
C VAL A 99 -6.84 -23.55 -4.15
N ASP A 100 -6.54 -22.29 -4.47
CA ASP A 100 -5.16 -21.84 -4.75
C ASP A 100 -4.58 -21.25 -3.47
N ALA A 101 -3.77 -22.04 -2.76
CA ALA A 101 -3.18 -21.64 -1.48
C ALA A 101 -2.39 -20.32 -1.56
N ASN A 102 -1.73 -20.05 -2.70
CA ASN A 102 -0.97 -18.81 -2.88
C ASN A 102 -1.89 -17.58 -2.94
N LYS A 103 -3.09 -17.73 -3.50
CA LYS A 103 -4.06 -16.63 -3.55
C LYS A 103 -4.67 -16.34 -2.19
N ILE A 104 -4.95 -17.39 -1.41
CA ILE A 104 -5.39 -17.24 -0.02
C ILE A 104 -4.31 -16.51 0.79
N GLU A 105 -3.07 -16.97 0.71
CA GLU A 105 -1.96 -16.37 1.44
C GLU A 105 -1.79 -14.90 1.06
N MET A 106 -1.82 -14.57 -0.24
CA MET A 106 -1.74 -13.19 -0.70
C MET A 106 -2.91 -12.34 -0.22
N ALA A 107 -4.13 -12.89 -0.21
CA ALA A 107 -5.31 -12.18 0.25
C ALA A 107 -5.24 -11.85 1.75
N LEU A 108 -4.75 -12.78 2.57
CA LEU A 108 -4.49 -12.55 3.99
C LEU A 108 -3.44 -11.45 4.20
N LEU A 109 -2.34 -11.48 3.43
CA LEU A 109 -1.32 -10.45 3.50
C LEU A 109 -1.86 -9.06 3.14
N LEU A 110 -2.70 -8.96 2.11
CA LEU A 110 -3.34 -7.70 1.71
C LEU A 110 -4.26 -7.15 2.80
N ASP A 111 -5.04 -8.01 3.45
CA ASP A 111 -5.89 -7.59 4.57
C ASP A 111 -5.06 -7.06 5.76
N GLU A 112 -3.88 -7.63 6.01
CA GLU A 112 -2.94 -7.09 7.00
C GLU A 112 -2.34 -5.74 6.56
N PHE A 113 -2.05 -5.56 5.28
CA PHE A 113 -1.57 -4.27 4.75
C PHE A 113 -2.61 -3.16 4.89
N ASP A 114 -3.90 -3.48 4.76
CA ASP A 114 -4.99 -2.50 4.92
C ASP A 114 -5.17 -2.03 6.36
N LYS A 115 -4.69 -2.82 7.34
CA LYS A 115 -4.69 -2.43 8.77
C LYS A 115 -3.56 -1.46 9.10
N ILE A 116 -2.56 -1.30 8.23
CA ILE A 116 -1.44 -0.39 8.47
C ILE A 116 -1.93 1.05 8.29
N ASP A 117 -1.75 1.85 9.34
CA ASP A 117 -1.91 3.30 9.24
C ASP A 117 -0.70 3.92 8.52
N TRP A 118 -0.79 3.98 7.20
CA TRP A 118 0.24 4.53 6.33
C TRP A 118 0.61 5.99 6.65
N ALA A 119 -0.30 6.74 7.28
CA ALA A 119 -0.05 8.13 7.68
C ALA A 119 0.94 8.24 8.85
N THR A 120 1.13 7.18 9.64
CA THR A 120 2.00 7.18 10.84
C THR A 120 3.24 6.31 10.72
N VAL A 121 3.43 5.61 9.59
CA VAL A 121 4.64 4.81 9.31
C VAL A 121 5.92 5.65 9.50
N PRO A 122 6.92 5.17 10.26
CA PRO A 122 8.20 5.86 10.46
C PRO A 122 8.96 6.08 9.15
N ILE A 123 9.55 7.26 8.99
CA ILE A 123 10.20 7.66 7.73
C ILE A 123 11.71 7.83 7.82
N ASP A 124 12.30 7.77 9.02
CA ASP A 124 13.68 8.20 9.26
C ASP A 124 14.70 7.45 8.38
N ASN A 125 14.49 6.14 8.22
CA ASN A 125 15.33 5.31 7.35
C ASN A 125 15.25 5.72 5.87
N HIS A 126 14.07 6.13 5.40
CA HIS A 126 13.89 6.59 4.02
C HIS A 126 14.48 7.99 3.84
N VAL A 127 14.33 8.87 4.83
CA VAL A 127 14.92 10.22 4.81
C VAL A 127 16.44 10.16 4.75
N ALA A 128 17.07 9.29 5.55
CA ALA A 128 18.52 9.10 5.52
C ALA A 128 19.03 8.68 4.13
N ARG A 129 18.26 7.84 3.41
CA ARG A 129 18.60 7.34 2.07
C ARG A 129 18.41 8.37 0.95
N LEU A 130 17.74 9.51 1.19
CA LEU A 130 17.64 10.58 0.20
C LEU A 130 19.01 11.13 -0.21
N ASN A 131 19.99 11.08 0.69
CA ASN A 131 21.37 11.51 0.44
C ASN A 131 22.33 10.34 0.16
N SER A 132 21.81 9.15 -0.13
CA SER A 132 22.66 7.99 -0.45
C SER A 132 23.49 8.26 -1.72
N PRO A 133 24.79 7.90 -1.73
CA PRO A 133 25.57 7.91 -2.97
C PRO A 133 25.06 6.89 -3.98
N ASP A 134 24.34 5.86 -3.54
CA ASP A 134 23.68 4.90 -4.40
C ASP A 134 22.38 5.50 -4.97
N LYS A 135 22.37 5.70 -6.30
CA LYS A 135 21.22 6.25 -7.03
C LYS A 135 19.99 5.35 -6.96
N ASN A 136 20.17 4.04 -6.84
CA ASN A 136 19.06 3.11 -6.70
C ASN A 136 18.41 3.27 -5.32
N GLU A 137 19.20 3.32 -4.25
CA GLU A 137 18.68 3.57 -2.90
C GLU A 137 17.99 4.93 -2.79
N GLN A 138 18.59 5.97 -3.37
CA GLN A 138 18.01 7.31 -3.42
C GLN A 138 16.66 7.29 -4.17
N SER A 139 16.57 6.59 -5.30
CA SER A 139 15.33 6.45 -6.07
C SER A 139 14.25 5.70 -5.29
N ILE A 140 14.61 4.62 -4.59
CA ILE A 140 13.70 3.86 -3.73
C ILE A 140 13.17 4.75 -2.60
N ALA A 141 14.04 5.55 -1.98
CA ALA A 141 13.65 6.49 -0.93
C ALA A 141 12.65 7.53 -1.43
N ILE A 142 12.92 8.16 -2.58
CA ILE A 142 12.02 9.13 -3.22
C ILE A 142 10.66 8.49 -3.49
N SER A 143 10.63 7.31 -4.11
CA SER A 143 9.39 6.61 -4.44
C SER A 143 8.60 6.21 -3.19
N THR A 144 9.28 5.74 -2.14
CA THR A 144 8.64 5.31 -0.91
C THR A 144 8.03 6.49 -0.17
N LEU A 145 8.79 7.58 0.00
CA LEU A 145 8.27 8.80 0.62
C LEU A 145 7.14 9.41 -0.20
N GLY A 146 7.20 9.34 -1.54
CA GLY A 146 6.14 9.83 -2.42
C GLY A 146 4.85 9.06 -2.22
N SER A 147 4.96 7.74 -2.09
CA SER A 147 3.83 6.85 -1.81
C SER A 147 3.24 7.12 -0.42
N LEU A 148 4.07 7.21 0.62
CA LEU A 148 3.62 7.51 1.98
C LEU A 148 2.94 8.88 2.06
N ALA A 149 3.50 9.90 1.41
CA ALA A 149 2.91 11.22 1.34
C ALA A 149 1.54 11.20 0.62
N ASN A 150 1.39 10.42 -0.45
CA ASN A 150 0.10 10.24 -1.13
C ASN A 150 -0.93 9.52 -0.23
N SER A 151 -0.46 8.65 0.67
CA SER A 151 -1.28 7.98 1.69
C SER A 151 -1.55 8.85 2.93
N GLY A 152 -1.18 10.14 2.92
CA GLY A 152 -1.49 11.09 4.00
C GLY A 152 -0.39 11.26 5.06
N ASN A 153 0.81 10.69 4.85
CA ASN A 153 1.94 10.89 5.76
C ASN A 153 2.56 12.28 5.58
N GLU A 154 2.13 13.25 6.39
CA GLU A 154 2.57 14.65 6.30
C GLU A 154 4.09 14.82 6.49
N LYS A 155 4.71 14.00 7.37
CA LYS A 155 6.16 14.04 7.59
C LYS A 155 6.92 13.61 6.34
N ALA A 156 6.46 12.56 5.66
CA ALA A 156 7.10 12.08 4.42
C ALA A 156 7.08 13.18 3.36
N LEU A 157 5.94 13.88 3.27
CA LEU A 157 5.77 14.98 2.35
C LEU A 157 6.70 16.17 2.67
N ASP A 158 6.71 16.63 3.92
CA ASP A 158 7.56 17.74 4.33
C ASP A 158 9.03 17.49 4.01
N GLN A 159 9.50 16.26 4.22
CA GLN A 159 10.86 15.86 3.88
C GLN A 159 11.10 15.85 2.37
N LEU A 160 10.17 15.37 1.55
CA LEU A 160 10.29 15.43 0.09
C LEU A 160 10.28 16.86 -0.45
N VAL A 161 9.41 17.72 0.09
CA VAL A 161 9.37 19.15 -0.29
C VAL A 161 10.66 19.84 0.09
N LYS A 162 11.16 19.60 1.31
CA LYS A 162 12.45 20.12 1.76
C LYS A 162 13.58 19.66 0.84
N TYR A 163 13.66 18.36 0.59
CA TYR A 163 14.67 17.77 -0.28
C TYR A 163 14.62 18.38 -1.69
N PHE A 164 13.44 18.49 -2.28
CA PHE A 164 13.26 19.09 -3.60
C PHE A 164 13.74 20.54 -3.67
N LYS A 165 13.48 21.34 -2.63
CA LYS A 165 13.92 22.74 -2.54
C LYS A 165 15.44 22.88 -2.39
N GLU A 166 16.09 21.92 -1.75
CA GLU A 166 17.54 21.87 -1.57
C GLU A 166 18.27 21.39 -2.83
N LEU A 167 17.56 20.79 -3.81
CA LEU A 167 18.16 20.40 -5.08
C LEU A 167 18.63 21.63 -5.88
N PRO A 168 19.87 21.61 -6.41
CA PRO A 168 20.36 22.70 -7.23
C PRO A 168 19.52 22.88 -8.50
N SER A 169 19.65 24.06 -9.12
CA SER A 169 19.12 24.26 -10.47
C SER A 169 19.84 23.31 -11.43
N PRO A 170 19.11 22.52 -12.24
CA PRO A 170 19.74 21.50 -13.07
C PRO A 170 20.51 22.15 -14.22
N VAL A 171 21.73 21.67 -14.45
CA VAL A 171 22.65 22.09 -15.53
C VAL A 171 22.76 20.99 -16.58
N THR A 172 22.76 19.72 -16.15
CA THR A 172 22.85 18.55 -17.03
C THR A 172 21.48 17.93 -17.32
N LEU A 173 21.41 17.09 -18.35
CA LEU A 173 20.17 16.37 -18.69
C LEU A 173 19.78 15.37 -17.59
N ASP A 174 20.75 14.71 -16.97
CA ASP A 174 20.52 13.74 -15.90
C ASP A 174 19.96 14.43 -14.64
N GLU A 175 20.48 15.61 -14.30
CA GLU A 175 19.93 16.44 -13.22
C GLU A 175 18.50 16.89 -13.51
N VAL A 176 18.18 17.22 -14.77
CA VAL A 176 16.81 17.54 -15.19
C VAL A 176 15.90 16.33 -14.99
N HIS A 177 16.30 15.14 -15.44
CA HIS A 177 15.50 13.93 -15.28
C HIS A 177 15.29 13.57 -13.81
N PHE A 178 16.35 13.67 -13.00
CA PHE A 178 16.28 13.42 -11.57
C PHE A 178 15.34 14.40 -10.87
N LYS A 179 15.46 15.70 -11.15
CA LYS A 179 14.59 16.72 -10.56
C LYS A 179 13.13 16.54 -10.99
N MET A 180 12.89 16.16 -12.25
CA MET A 180 11.56 15.81 -12.76
C MET A 180 10.96 14.59 -12.06
N GLU A 181 11.78 13.59 -11.73
CA GLU A 181 11.35 12.41 -11.00
C GLU A 181 10.88 12.76 -9.59
N VAL A 182 11.67 13.53 -8.83
CA VAL A 182 11.26 14.01 -7.50
C VAL A 182 9.97 14.85 -7.61
N PHE A 183 9.92 15.76 -8.58
CA PHE A 183 8.76 16.62 -8.79
C PHE A 183 7.48 15.84 -9.13
N ARG A 184 7.59 14.67 -9.79
CA ARG A 184 6.45 13.82 -10.13
C ARG A 184 5.67 13.39 -8.88
N HIS A 185 6.38 13.10 -7.79
CA HIS A 185 5.77 12.69 -6.52
C HIS A 185 5.07 13.88 -5.83
N LEU A 186 5.54 15.11 -6.03
CA LEU A 186 4.94 16.32 -5.43
C LEU A 186 3.74 16.87 -6.22
N ASN A 187 3.70 16.61 -7.54
CA ASN A 187 2.73 17.20 -8.46
C ASN A 187 1.27 16.74 -8.23
N TYR A 188 1.05 15.66 -7.48
CA TYR A 188 -0.29 15.15 -7.18
C TYR A 188 -0.85 15.64 -5.84
N MET A 189 -0.08 16.40 -5.09
CA MET A 189 -0.40 16.75 -3.71
C MET A 189 -1.00 18.16 -3.62
N LYS A 190 -1.91 18.39 -2.67
CA LYS A 190 -2.64 19.66 -2.44
C LYS A 190 -1.76 20.82 -1.92
N TYR A 191 -0.52 20.95 -2.38
CA TYR A 191 0.51 21.86 -1.84
C TYR A 191 0.90 22.96 -2.82
N GLU A 192 -0.06 23.41 -3.61
CA GLU A 192 0.07 24.52 -4.55
C GLU A 192 0.68 25.77 -3.90
N SER A 193 0.27 26.10 -2.67
CA SER A 193 0.77 27.24 -1.91
C SER A 193 2.27 27.19 -1.61
N ILE A 194 2.85 25.99 -1.51
CA ILE A 194 4.27 25.79 -1.23
C ILE A 194 5.06 25.62 -2.53
N MET A 195 4.51 24.86 -3.48
CA MET A 195 5.22 24.49 -4.70
C MET A 195 5.20 25.59 -5.74
N ILE A 196 4.08 26.31 -5.92
CA ILE A 196 3.95 27.38 -6.93
C ILE A 196 5.03 28.46 -6.76
N PRO A 197 5.24 29.07 -5.56
CA PRO A 197 6.26 30.09 -5.40
C PRO A 197 7.66 29.57 -5.71
N HIS A 198 7.97 28.33 -5.33
CA HIS A 198 9.29 27.75 -5.53
C HIS A 198 9.59 27.45 -7.00
N VAL A 199 8.65 26.85 -7.74
CA VAL A 199 8.88 26.58 -9.18
C VAL A 199 8.87 27.86 -10.03
N ILE A 200 8.16 28.92 -9.59
CA ILE A 200 8.25 30.25 -10.19
C ILE A 200 9.63 30.87 -9.96
N ASP A 201 10.16 30.77 -8.73
CA ASP A 201 11.51 31.23 -8.42
C ASP A 201 12.56 30.48 -9.23
N GLU A 202 12.38 29.17 -9.41
CA GLU A 202 13.26 28.37 -10.25
C GLU A 202 13.18 28.79 -11.73
N LEU A 203 11.99 29.06 -12.27
CA LEU A 203 11.84 29.66 -13.61
C LEU A 203 12.54 31.02 -13.74
N TYR A 204 12.63 31.78 -12.64
CA TYR A 204 13.36 33.04 -12.64
C TYR A 204 14.87 32.79 -12.77
N HIS A 205 15.43 31.80 -12.09
CA HIS A 205 16.87 31.60 -12.03
C HIS A 205 17.44 30.67 -13.10
N ILE A 206 16.62 29.80 -13.70
CA ILE A 206 17.08 28.79 -14.66
C ILE A 206 17.57 29.41 -15.98
N GLN A 207 18.70 28.92 -16.47
CA GLN A 207 19.17 29.24 -17.82
C GLN A 207 18.37 28.44 -18.86
N SER A 208 17.78 29.13 -19.84
CA SER A 208 17.04 28.48 -20.93
C SER A 208 17.99 27.91 -21.98
N ASN A 209 18.31 26.62 -21.91
CA ASN A 209 19.14 25.91 -22.87
C ASN A 209 18.50 24.56 -23.28
N ASN A 210 19.20 23.75 -24.09
CA ASN A 210 18.66 22.48 -24.57
C ASN A 210 18.43 21.45 -23.46
N ALA A 211 19.25 21.43 -22.40
CA ALA A 211 19.10 20.51 -21.28
C ALA A 211 17.88 20.88 -20.43
N THR A 212 17.77 22.14 -20.03
CA THR A 212 16.73 22.64 -19.11
C THR A 212 15.36 22.82 -19.77
N ARG A 213 15.27 22.75 -21.10
CA ARG A 213 14.02 22.93 -21.85
C ARG A 213 12.92 21.97 -21.39
N GLN A 214 13.26 20.72 -21.06
CA GLN A 214 12.28 19.75 -20.56
C GLN A 214 11.74 20.17 -19.19
N TRP A 215 12.63 20.59 -18.30
CA TRP A 215 12.25 21.06 -16.98
C TRP A 215 11.37 22.31 -17.02
N ILE A 216 11.76 23.33 -17.78
CA ILE A 216 10.94 24.54 -18.01
C ILE A 216 9.54 24.15 -18.53
N SER A 217 9.48 23.17 -19.44
CA SER A 217 8.20 22.71 -19.99
C SER A 217 7.34 22.01 -18.95
N LYS A 218 7.95 21.22 -18.06
CA LYS A 218 7.26 20.55 -16.96
C LYS A 218 6.71 21.57 -15.97
N ILE A 219 7.50 22.58 -15.57
CA ILE A 219 7.03 23.65 -14.68
C ILE A 219 5.87 24.41 -15.30
N LEU A 220 6.00 24.88 -16.55
CA LEU A 220 4.92 25.64 -17.19
C LEU A 220 3.64 24.81 -17.36
N LYS A 221 3.76 23.50 -17.62
CA LYS A 221 2.59 22.61 -17.65
C LYS A 221 1.90 22.57 -16.28
N TYR A 222 2.66 22.33 -15.21
CA TYR A 222 2.12 22.32 -13.85
C TYR A 222 1.46 23.66 -13.48
N LEU A 223 2.14 24.78 -13.73
CA LEU A 223 1.57 26.10 -13.46
C LEU A 223 0.29 26.36 -14.26
N GLY A 224 0.19 25.85 -15.49
CA GLY A 224 -1.04 25.95 -16.28
C GLY A 224 -2.22 25.16 -15.74
N GLU A 225 -1.98 24.19 -14.86
CA GLU A 225 -3.00 23.41 -14.15
C GLU A 225 -3.36 24.02 -12.78
N CYS A 226 -2.61 25.04 -12.32
CA CYS A 226 -2.81 25.69 -11.03
C CYS A 226 -3.84 26.84 -11.09
N PRO A 227 -4.40 27.26 -9.93
CA PRO A 227 -5.33 28.39 -9.86
C PRO A 227 -4.74 29.70 -10.39
N ILE A 228 -5.45 30.36 -11.31
CA ILE A 228 -4.97 31.58 -11.99
C ILE A 228 -4.53 32.69 -11.03
N ASN A 229 -5.24 32.83 -9.90
CA ASN A 229 -4.97 33.86 -8.90
C ASN A 229 -3.61 33.67 -8.21
N MET A 230 -3.05 32.45 -8.22
CA MET A 230 -1.74 32.17 -7.62
C MET A 230 -0.58 32.36 -8.59
N ILE A 231 -0.83 32.25 -9.91
CA ILE A 231 0.21 32.23 -10.93
C ILE A 231 0.27 33.49 -11.79
N ARG A 232 -0.83 34.24 -11.95
CA ARG A 232 -0.91 35.36 -12.91
C ARG A 232 0.12 36.43 -12.61
N ASP A 233 0.06 37.05 -11.43
CA ASP A 233 0.92 38.19 -11.10
C ASP A 233 2.41 37.82 -11.10
N PRO A 234 2.83 36.67 -10.54
CA PRO A 234 4.24 36.26 -10.64
C PRO A 234 4.72 36.00 -12.07
N LEU A 235 3.90 35.37 -12.92
CA LEU A 235 4.26 35.11 -14.32
C LEU A 235 4.27 36.40 -15.16
N GLU A 236 3.37 37.35 -14.89
CA GLU A 236 3.42 38.67 -15.53
C GLU A 236 4.65 39.47 -15.13
N LYS A 237 5.09 39.36 -13.87
CA LYS A 237 6.36 39.93 -13.41
C LYS A 237 7.54 39.32 -14.17
N LEU A 238 7.56 38.00 -14.34
CA LEU A 238 8.57 37.28 -15.14
C LEU A 238 8.62 37.79 -16.59
N LEU A 239 7.48 38.08 -17.22
CA LEU A 239 7.44 38.57 -18.60
C LEU A 239 8.09 39.94 -18.82
N LYS A 240 8.15 40.79 -17.77
CA LYS A 240 8.80 42.11 -17.81
C LYS A 240 10.33 41.99 -17.87
N GLU A 241 10.88 40.86 -17.42
CA GLU A 241 12.32 40.61 -17.43
C GLU A 241 12.86 40.41 -18.85
N LYS A 242 13.96 41.10 -19.18
CA LYS A 242 14.59 41.05 -20.53
C LYS A 242 15.34 39.74 -20.82
N LYS A 243 15.53 38.86 -19.84
CA LYS A 243 16.34 37.62 -19.96
C LYS A 243 15.66 36.50 -20.75
N PHE A 244 14.33 36.52 -20.90
CA PHE A 244 13.61 35.42 -21.54
C PHE A 244 13.51 35.61 -23.06
N SER A 245 13.78 34.54 -23.80
CA SER A 245 13.59 34.51 -25.24
C SER A 245 12.13 34.78 -25.63
N HIS A 246 11.92 35.31 -26.85
CA HIS A 246 10.58 35.54 -27.39
C HIS A 246 9.70 34.27 -27.32
N LYS A 247 10.28 33.11 -27.62
CA LYS A 247 9.58 31.81 -27.57
C LYS A 247 9.16 31.43 -26.15
N LEU A 248 10.02 31.62 -25.15
CA LEU A 248 9.68 31.31 -23.76
C LEU A 248 8.61 32.28 -23.22
N ARG A 249 8.72 33.57 -23.54
CA ARG A 249 7.69 34.56 -23.20
C ARG A 249 6.32 34.20 -23.78
N ALA A 250 6.26 33.72 -25.02
CA ALA A 250 5.01 33.26 -25.63
C ALA A 250 4.39 32.08 -24.85
N ARG A 251 5.23 31.13 -24.41
CA ARG A 251 4.77 29.99 -23.60
C ARG A 251 4.28 30.40 -22.20
N ILE A 252 4.95 31.36 -21.56
CA ILE A 252 4.50 31.90 -20.27
C ILE A 252 3.13 32.58 -20.43
N LYS A 253 2.93 33.37 -21.49
CA LYS A 253 1.62 33.97 -21.80
C LYS A 253 0.53 32.92 -22.03
N ASP A 254 0.84 31.86 -22.79
CA ASP A 254 -0.06 30.73 -23.00
C ASP A 254 -0.43 30.03 -21.67
N THR A 255 0.54 29.91 -20.75
CA THR A 255 0.32 29.34 -19.41
C THR A 255 -0.67 30.19 -18.60
N ILE A 256 -0.51 31.53 -18.60
CA ILE A 256 -1.46 32.45 -17.95
C ILE A 256 -2.86 32.33 -18.58
N GLY A 257 -2.94 32.18 -19.91
CA GLY A 257 -4.21 31.99 -20.62
C GLY A 257 -4.93 30.68 -20.26
N LYS A 258 -4.18 29.63 -19.91
CA LYS A 258 -4.71 28.31 -19.53
C LYS A 258 -5.20 28.22 -18.09
N GLY A 259 -4.57 28.94 -17.16
CA GLY A 259 -4.84 28.84 -15.71
C GLY A 259 -6.27 29.17 -15.25
N GLY A 260 -7.18 29.56 -16.17
CA GLY A 260 -8.59 29.82 -15.89
C GLY A 260 -9.58 28.78 -16.44
N ASN A 261 -9.15 27.75 -17.18
CA ASN A 261 -10.06 26.88 -17.95
C ASN A 261 -10.27 25.46 -17.39
N ILE A 262 -9.65 25.10 -16.26
CA ILE A 262 -9.83 23.77 -15.66
C ILE A 262 -10.72 23.91 -14.42
N CYS A 263 -11.98 23.51 -14.58
CA CYS A 263 -12.96 23.45 -13.50
C CYS A 263 -12.61 22.30 -12.56
N TRP A 264 -12.29 22.62 -11.31
CA TRP A 264 -11.75 21.75 -10.25
C TRP A 264 -12.71 20.66 -9.71
N ALA A 265 -13.76 20.31 -10.45
CA ALA A 265 -14.86 19.48 -9.94
C ALA A 265 -14.65 17.96 -10.03
N TRP A 266 -13.53 17.46 -10.56
CA TRP A 266 -13.37 16.03 -10.89
C TRP A 266 -12.02 15.41 -10.47
N ARG A 267 -11.56 15.69 -9.25
CA ARG A 267 -10.48 14.91 -8.61
C ARG A 267 -10.84 14.59 -7.16
N PHE A 268 -11.74 13.63 -6.99
CA PHE A 268 -11.91 12.81 -5.79
C PHE A 268 -12.19 11.38 -6.26
#